data_AF-A0A8J6T9S4-F1
#
_entry.id   AF-A0A8J6T9S4-F1
#
_cell.length_a   1.000
_cell.length_b   1.000
_cell.length_c   1.000
_cell.angle_alpha   90.00
_cell.angle_beta   90.00
_cell.angle_gamma   90.00
#
_symmetry.space_group_name_H-M   'P 1'
#
loop_
_entity.id
_entity.type
_entity.pdbx_description
1 polymer ?
#
loop_
_entity_poly.entity_id
_entity_poly.type
_entity_poly.pdbx_seq_one_letter_code
_entity_poly.pdbx_strand_id
1 'polypeptide(L)'
;MKSLWDRADIRISGDRFVQKTTRLHIYHLLVTASPHNTVIDAGMPARGLHGEAYRGHIFWDELYILPFYNFRFPEITRALLMYRYNRLNDAKRYAAQNGYEGAMYPWQTADSGAEETGFNQSI
;
A
#
# COMPACT_ATOMS: atom_id res chain seq x y z
N MET A 1 15.65 14.30 -4.99
CA MET A 1 14.37 15.02 -4.79
C MET A 1 13.82 15.64 -6.08
N LYS A 2 14.59 16.41 -6.87
CA LYS A 2 14.13 16.92 -8.19
C LYS A 2 13.60 15.80 -9.11
N SER A 3 14.38 14.73 -9.28
CA SER A 3 14.03 13.59 -10.15
C SER A 3 12.73 12.86 -9.81
N LEU A 4 12.33 12.80 -8.52
CA LEU A 4 11.06 12.18 -8.12
C LEU A 4 9.88 13.09 -8.45
N TRP A 5 10.01 14.39 -8.16
CA TRP A 5 8.98 15.37 -8.48
C TRP A 5 8.78 15.56 -9.98
N ASP A 6 9.83 15.43 -10.79
CA ASP A 6 9.73 15.46 -12.25
C ASP A 6 8.80 14.36 -12.79
N ARG A 7 8.75 13.19 -12.13
CA ARG A 7 7.84 12.09 -12.47
C ARG A 7 6.46 12.24 -11.82
N ALA A 8 6.41 12.71 -10.57
CA ALA A 8 5.22 12.68 -9.74
C ALA A 8 4.32 13.92 -9.82
N ASP A 9 4.86 15.10 -10.17
CA ASP A 9 4.13 16.37 -10.04
C ASP A 9 2.88 16.41 -10.94
N ILE A 10 1.78 16.90 -10.35
CA ILE A 10 0.52 17.19 -11.03
C ILE A 10 0.30 18.69 -10.89
N ARG A 11 0.33 19.40 -12.02
CA ARG A 11 0.17 20.85 -12.08
C ARG A 11 -1.28 21.23 -12.27
N ILE A 12 -1.81 22.05 -11.37
CA ILE A 12 -3.20 22.50 -11.35
C ILE A 12 -3.20 24.02 -11.45
N SER A 13 -3.83 24.54 -12.50
CA SER A 13 -4.02 25.98 -12.70
C SER A 13 -5.33 26.46 -12.09
N GLY A 14 -5.36 27.71 -11.63
CA GLY A 14 -6.60 28.36 -11.17
C GLY A 14 -6.90 28.22 -9.67
N ASP A 15 -6.22 27.32 -8.95
CA ASP A 15 -6.39 27.18 -7.50
C ASP A 15 -5.09 26.78 -6.79
N ARG A 16 -4.55 27.71 -5.97
CA ARG A 16 -3.31 27.49 -5.21
C ARG A 16 -3.49 26.54 -4.04
N PHE A 17 -4.67 26.52 -3.41
CA PHE A 17 -4.95 25.62 -2.30
C PHE A 17 -4.99 24.17 -2.79
N VAL A 18 -5.72 23.92 -3.88
CA VAL A 18 -5.79 22.59 -4.50
C VAL A 18 -4.40 22.12 -4.94
N GLN A 19 -3.61 22.97 -5.62
CA GLN A 19 -2.24 22.62 -6.01
C GLN A 19 -1.35 22.21 -4.82
N LYS A 20 -1.44 22.92 -3.69
CA LYS A 20 -0.67 22.61 -2.47
C LYS A 20 -1.14 21.29 -1.86
N THR A 21 -2.44 21.12 -1.72
CA THR A 21 -3.04 19.93 -1.11
C THR A 21 -2.76 18.68 -1.95
N THR A 22 -2.82 18.74 -3.27
CA THR A 22 -2.42 17.62 -4.14
C THR A 22 -0.94 17.26 -3.96
N ARG A 23 -0.05 18.25 -3.92
CA ARG A 23 1.38 18.01 -3.66
C ARG A 23 1.63 17.42 -2.27
N LEU A 24 0.87 17.81 -1.26
CA LEU A 24 0.97 17.22 0.08
C LEU A 24 0.62 15.72 0.04
N HIS A 25 -0.47 15.33 -0.63
CA HIS A 25 -0.85 13.92 -0.77
C HIS A 25 0.21 13.13 -1.55
N ILE A 26 0.72 13.66 -2.66
CA ILE A 26 1.80 13.05 -3.44
C ILE A 26 3.06 12.87 -2.59
N TYR A 27 3.40 13.87 -1.78
CA TYR A 27 4.52 13.77 -0.84
C TYR A 27 4.34 12.58 0.12
N HIS A 28 3.16 12.44 0.75
CA HIS A 28 2.88 11.32 1.66
C HIS A 28 2.95 9.95 0.99
N LEU A 29 2.54 9.85 -0.28
CA LEU A 29 2.74 8.65 -1.08
C LEU A 29 4.24 8.35 -1.26
N LEU A 30 5.03 9.32 -1.71
CA LEU A 30 6.45 9.11 -2.03
C LEU A 30 7.32 8.80 -0.80
N VAL A 31 6.97 9.33 0.38
CA VAL A 31 7.70 8.99 1.62
C VAL A 31 7.28 7.63 2.19
N THR A 32 6.10 7.13 1.85
CA THR A 32 5.63 5.80 2.28
C THR A 32 6.20 4.70 1.38
N ALA A 33 6.08 4.86 0.06
CA ALA A 33 6.62 3.91 -0.92
C ALA A 33 7.50 4.63 -1.92
N SER A 34 8.72 4.11 -2.09
CA SER A 34 9.82 4.77 -2.80
C SER A 34 10.46 3.81 -3.81
N PRO A 35 10.89 4.29 -4.99
CA PRO A 35 11.57 3.45 -5.96
C PRO A 35 12.94 2.96 -5.44
N HIS A 36 13.45 3.55 -4.35
CA HIS A 36 14.69 3.11 -3.72
C HIS A 36 14.51 1.87 -2.81
N ASN A 37 13.26 1.52 -2.47
CA ASN A 37 12.94 0.48 -1.49
C ASN A 37 12.19 -0.71 -2.11
N THR A 38 12.21 -0.85 -3.44
CA THR A 38 11.42 -1.87 -4.16
C THR A 38 11.83 -3.32 -3.88
N VAL A 39 12.97 -3.52 -3.20
CA VAL A 39 13.48 -4.84 -2.80
C VAL A 39 13.04 -5.25 -1.39
N ILE A 40 12.41 -4.33 -0.64
CA ILE A 40 11.87 -4.63 0.68
C ILE A 40 10.53 -5.35 0.48
N ASP A 41 10.38 -6.52 1.11
CA ASP A 41 9.13 -7.28 1.11
C ASP A 41 8.10 -6.64 2.06
N ALA A 42 7.50 -5.54 1.61
CA ALA A 42 6.49 -4.80 2.35
C ALA A 42 5.36 -4.33 1.41
N GLY A 43 4.12 -4.38 1.92
CA GLY A 43 2.95 -3.79 1.26
C GLY A 43 2.73 -2.34 1.68
N MET A 44 1.58 -1.78 1.27
CA MET A 44 1.21 -0.40 1.61
C MET A 44 0.42 -0.38 2.93
N PRO A 45 0.96 0.20 4.02
CA PRO A 45 0.21 0.35 5.26
C PRO A 45 -0.85 1.45 5.13
N ALA A 46 -2.02 1.25 5.74
CA ALA A 46 -3.18 2.15 5.62
C ALA A 46 -2.92 3.60 6.06
N ARG A 47 -1.89 3.84 6.90
CA ARG A 47 -1.48 5.18 7.36
C ARG A 47 -0.02 5.53 7.10
N GLY A 48 0.61 4.88 6.14
CA GLY A 48 2.05 5.06 5.92
C GLY A 48 2.85 4.67 7.18
N LEU A 49 3.96 5.37 7.38
CA LEU A 49 4.80 5.23 8.58
C LEU A 49 4.63 6.45 9.52
N HIS A 50 3.42 6.99 9.59
CA HIS A 50 3.14 8.30 10.20
C HIS A 50 2.44 8.24 11.56
N GLY A 51 2.29 7.05 12.14
CA GLY A 51 1.71 6.85 13.48
C GLY A 51 1.49 5.37 13.78
N GLU A 52 1.17 5.07 15.05
CA GLU A 52 0.99 3.69 15.54
C GLU A 52 -0.42 3.13 15.28
N ALA A 53 -1.37 3.98 14.89
CA ALA A 53 -2.72 3.55 14.53
C ALA A 53 -2.68 2.57 13.34
N TYR A 54 -3.48 1.50 13.42
CA TYR A 54 -3.45 0.33 12.51
C TYR A 54 -2.15 -0.49 12.52
N ARG A 55 -1.19 -0.20 13.41
CA ARG A 55 0.03 -1.01 13.63
C ARG A 55 0.86 -1.30 12.37
N GLY A 56 0.75 -0.46 11.34
CA GLY A 56 1.41 -0.70 10.05
C GLY A 56 0.82 -1.88 9.26
N HIS A 57 -0.37 -2.37 9.64
CA HIS A 57 -1.06 -3.44 8.93
C HIS A 57 -1.42 -3.00 7.50
N ILE A 58 -1.39 -4.00 6.63
CA ILE A 58 -1.63 -3.88 5.21
C ILE A 58 -3.02 -4.44 4.93
N PHE A 59 -3.85 -3.55 4.40
CA PHE A 59 -5.22 -3.80 3.98
C PHE A 59 -5.29 -3.76 2.45
N TRP A 60 -6.50 -3.76 1.88
CA TRP A 60 -6.74 -3.53 0.45
C TRP A 60 -6.46 -2.08 -0.04
N ASP A 61 -6.00 -1.18 0.84
CA ASP A 61 -5.75 0.24 0.57
C ASP A 61 -4.82 0.50 -0.63
N GLU A 62 -3.97 -0.48 -0.96
CA GLU A 62 -3.14 -0.43 -2.17
C GLU A 62 -3.97 -0.18 -3.44
N LEU A 63 -5.21 -0.67 -3.53
CA LEU A 63 -6.09 -0.43 -4.67
C LEU A 63 -6.36 1.06 -4.94
N TYR A 64 -6.36 1.91 -3.90
CA TYR A 64 -6.61 3.34 -4.02
C TYR A 64 -5.38 4.10 -4.54
N ILE A 65 -4.18 3.60 -4.22
CA ILE A 65 -2.91 4.28 -4.51
C ILE A 65 -2.21 3.69 -5.74
N LEU A 66 -2.49 2.44 -6.10
CA LEU A 66 -1.91 1.76 -7.25
C LEU A 66 -2.11 2.52 -8.56
N PRO A 67 -3.25 3.17 -8.87
CA PRO A 67 -3.36 3.97 -10.09
C PRO A 67 -2.28 5.05 -10.20
N PHE A 68 -1.97 5.75 -9.11
CA PHE A 68 -0.91 6.76 -9.11
C PHE A 68 0.46 6.13 -9.38
N TYR A 69 0.81 5.05 -8.66
CA TYR A 69 2.11 4.40 -8.85
C TYR A 69 2.21 3.69 -10.21
N ASN A 70 1.14 3.11 -10.74
CA ASN A 70 1.19 2.39 -12.01
C ASN A 70 1.60 3.33 -13.16
N PHE A 71 1.10 4.57 -13.16
CA PHE A 71 1.45 5.56 -14.17
C PHE A 71 2.79 6.25 -13.90
N ARG A 72 3.19 6.46 -12.65
CA ARG A 72 4.37 7.28 -12.32
C ARG A 72 5.60 6.46 -11.94
N PHE A 73 5.41 5.31 -11.28
CA PHE A 73 6.42 4.44 -10.68
C PHE A 73 6.02 2.95 -10.75
N PRO A 74 5.95 2.35 -11.96
CA PRO A 74 5.55 0.95 -12.12
C PRO A 74 6.42 -0.04 -11.34
N GLU A 75 7.68 0.31 -11.05
CA GLU A 75 8.58 -0.46 -10.19
C GLU A 75 8.07 -0.60 -8.75
N ILE A 76 7.42 0.43 -8.20
CA ILE A 76 6.78 0.39 -6.88
C ILE A 76 5.53 -0.47 -6.93
N THR A 77 4.71 -0.31 -7.97
CA THR A 77 3.51 -1.14 -8.19
C THR A 77 3.88 -2.62 -8.19
N ARG A 78 4.93 -2.99 -8.93
CA ARG A 78 5.44 -4.37 -8.93
C ARG A 78 5.86 -4.82 -7.54
N ALA A 79 6.61 -4.02 -6.79
CA ALA A 79 7.06 -4.38 -5.44
C ALA A 79 5.88 -4.65 -4.49
N LEU A 80 4.86 -3.77 -4.48
CA LEU A 80 3.65 -3.93 -3.67
C LEU A 80 2.87 -5.20 -4.06
N LEU A 81 2.75 -5.50 -5.35
CA LEU A 81 2.12 -6.74 -5.80
C LEU A 81 2.94 -8.00 -5.47
N MET A 82 4.27 -7.89 -5.49
CA MET A 82 5.15 -8.99 -5.07
C MET A 82 4.98 -9.32 -3.59
N TYR A 83 4.73 -8.33 -2.73
CA TYR A 83 4.39 -8.57 -1.33
C TYR A 83 3.16 -9.51 -1.19
N ARG A 84 2.10 -9.29 -2.00
CA ARG A 84 0.93 -10.19 -2.05
C ARG A 84 1.27 -11.55 -2.63
N TYR A 85 2.03 -11.58 -3.71
CA TYR A 85 2.42 -12.82 -4.35
C TYR A 85 3.21 -13.73 -3.41
N ASN A 86 4.15 -13.17 -2.65
CA ASN A 86 4.95 -13.92 -1.67
C ASN A 86 4.08 -14.57 -0.58
N ARG A 87 2.89 -14.04 -0.32
CA ARG A 87 1.90 -14.52 0.67
C ARG A 87 0.77 -15.33 0.04
N LEU A 88 0.85 -15.67 -1.25
CA LEU A 88 -0.20 -16.43 -1.94
C LEU A 88 -0.42 -17.82 -1.32
N ASN A 89 0.65 -18.49 -0.89
CA ASN A 89 0.53 -19.81 -0.25
C ASN A 89 -0.13 -19.71 1.13
N ASP A 90 0.13 -18.65 1.89
CA ASP A 90 -0.57 -18.35 3.15
C ASP A 90 -2.06 -18.10 2.92
N ALA A 91 -2.40 -17.27 1.92
CA ALA A 91 -3.79 -17.02 1.54
C ALA A 91 -4.54 -18.29 1.12
N LYS A 92 -3.86 -19.23 0.43
CA LYS A 92 -4.43 -20.54 0.09
C LYS A 92 -4.65 -21.42 1.32
N ARG A 93 -3.70 -21.43 2.26
CA ARG A 93 -3.87 -22.14 3.55
C ARG A 93 -5.03 -21.56 4.34
N TYR A 94 -5.16 -20.24 4.39
CA TYR A 94 -6.24 -19.55 5.08
C TYR A 94 -7.61 -19.85 4.46
N ALA A 95 -7.71 -19.89 3.13
CA ALA A 95 -8.93 -20.34 2.44
C ALA A 95 -9.33 -21.77 2.86
N ALA A 96 -8.38 -22.71 2.81
CA ALA A 96 -8.63 -24.11 3.17
C ALA A 96 -9.07 -24.28 4.64
N GLN A 97 -8.48 -23.52 5.57
CA GLN A 97 -8.87 -23.50 6.99
C GLN A 97 -10.31 -23.01 7.21
N ASN A 98 -10.83 -22.18 6.31
CA ASN A 98 -12.20 -21.66 6.35
C ASN A 98 -13.17 -22.44 5.44
N GLY A 99 -12.75 -23.58 4.88
CA GLY A 99 -13.60 -24.41 4.02
C GLY A 99 -13.80 -23.86 2.61
N TYR A 100 -12.94 -22.96 2.14
CA TYR A 100 -12.97 -22.40 0.79
C TYR A 100 -11.85 -22.97 -0.09
N GLU A 101 -12.08 -22.97 -1.42
CA GLU A 101 -11.04 -23.21 -2.43
C GLU A 101 -10.41 -21.88 -2.89
N GLY A 102 -9.21 -21.95 -3.46
CA GLY A 102 -8.52 -20.76 -3.99
C GLY A 102 -7.66 -20.06 -2.94
N ALA A 103 -7.58 -18.73 -3.01
CA ALA A 103 -6.76 -17.90 -2.13
C ALA A 103 -7.63 -16.83 -1.45
N MET A 104 -7.64 -16.85 -0.11
CA MET A 104 -8.33 -15.87 0.71
C MET A 104 -7.26 -14.99 1.36
N TYR A 105 -7.05 -13.78 0.84
CA TYR A 105 -6.16 -12.83 1.50
C TYR A 105 -6.81 -12.31 2.78
N PRO A 106 -6.06 -12.18 3.88
CA PRO A 106 -6.58 -11.61 5.11
C PRO A 106 -7.05 -10.17 4.93
N TRP A 107 -8.04 -9.77 5.74
CA TRP A 107 -8.51 -8.39 5.81
C TRP A 107 -7.43 -7.46 6.36
N GLN A 108 -6.72 -7.91 7.39
CA GLN A 108 -5.53 -7.26 7.94
C GLN A 108 -4.37 -8.22 7.94
N THR A 109 -3.24 -7.80 7.38
CA THR A 109 -2.03 -8.62 7.38
C THR A 109 -0.77 -7.80 7.63
N ALA A 110 0.28 -8.45 8.11
CA ALA A 110 1.57 -7.83 8.42
C ALA A 110 2.72 -8.61 7.76
N ASP A 111 3.80 -8.88 8.47
CA ASP A 111 4.96 -9.61 7.97
C ASP A 111 4.64 -11.09 7.65
N SER A 112 3.92 -11.76 8.56
CA SER A 112 3.60 -13.20 8.52
C SER A 112 2.66 -13.63 7.38
N GLY A 113 1.87 -12.70 6.84
CA GLY A 113 0.79 -13.05 5.91
C GLY A 113 -0.47 -13.62 6.57
N ALA A 114 -0.50 -13.75 7.90
CA ALA A 114 -1.66 -14.20 8.66
C ALA A 114 -2.73 -13.11 8.78
N GLU A 115 -3.93 -13.51 9.21
CA GLU A 115 -5.00 -12.58 9.61
C GLU A 115 -4.69 -11.99 10.98
N GLU A 116 -4.57 -10.67 11.02
CA GLU A 116 -4.23 -9.90 12.22
C GLU A 116 -5.43 -9.09 12.74
N THR A 117 -6.62 -9.24 12.14
CA THR A 117 -7.84 -8.62 12.67
C THR A 117 -8.17 -9.23 14.03
N GLY A 118 -7.91 -8.48 15.10
CA GLY A 118 -8.39 -8.86 16.42
C GLY A 118 -9.92 -8.78 16.47
N PHE A 119 -10.57 -9.83 16.98
CA PHE A 119 -12.03 -9.90 17.19
C PHE A 119 -12.61 -8.77 18.09
N ASN A 120 -11.78 -7.88 18.64
CA ASN A 120 -12.15 -6.78 19.53
C ASN A 120 -11.85 -5.37 18.98
N GLN A 121 -11.55 -5.22 17.69
CA GLN A 121 -11.46 -3.90 17.06
C GLN A 121 -12.77 -3.58 16.34
N SER A 122 -13.80 -3.27 17.13
CA SER A 122 -14.99 -2.59 16.63
C SER A 122 -14.60 -1.22 16.07
N ILE A 123 -15.07 -0.95 14.85
CA ILE A 123 -15.04 0.33 14.15
C ILE A 123 -15.74 1.41 14.98
#